data_AF-A0A1D1VHM5-F1
#
_entry.id   AF-A0A1D1VHM5-F1
#
_cell.length_a   1.000
_cell.length_b   1.000
_cell.length_c   1.000
_cell.angle_alpha   90.00
_cell.angle_beta   90.00
_cell.angle_gamma   90.00
#
_symmetry.space_group_name_H-M   'P 1'
#
loop_
_entity.id
_entity.type
_entity.pdbx_description
1 polymer ?
#
loop_
_entity_poly.entity_id
_entity_poly.type
_entity_poly.pdbx_seq_one_letter_code
_entity_poly.pdbx_strand_id
1 'polypeptide(L)'
;MAMEGEKMELTEAMVPPVEQTATVAQEHLFPITVKYAGKEIVVATLTRTCTVQRLKEHLYEHTRVLPHRQKLMGSGKAFTDNLVLSDAFRPNQKIMMMGSPEEALAPILTTLVPEVAGVVNEVEHMEEAEIPFASRVEYLDMVARHVRDYNLELIEGFRPGKKLVVLDIDYTIFDNGSVGQNGCELMRPFLHEFLHIAYQKYDIVIWSATGKRWIQAKLHELGIRAHCEAGHYKLAAVMDDAAMITVQHSKGSARIKPLGIIWGKYPQFSERNTLIVDDLRRNFLMNPSSGLRINQYRHAFQNRDKDKELVKLAEYLEAIAHLEDFTSLNHRKWEKVAQEHRRKLRREARAARGQRSSGARVSPQDRGPVDER
;
A
#
# COMPACT_ATOMS: atom_id res chain seq x y z
N MET A 1 -69.41 58.24 38.26
CA MET A 1 -69.42 57.16 37.25
C MET A 1 -68.35 57.56 36.23
N ALA A 2 -67.11 57.10 36.37
CA ALA A 2 -66.62 55.76 36.06
C ALA A 2 -66.69 55.46 34.55
N MET A 3 -65.49 55.21 33.98
CA MET A 3 -65.22 54.39 32.79
C MET A 3 -65.60 55.04 31.43
N GLU A 4 -64.87 54.87 30.33
CA GLU A 4 -63.72 54.02 29.98
C GLU A 4 -63.11 54.56 28.68
N GLY A 5 -61.80 54.34 28.49
CA GLY A 5 -61.07 54.74 27.29
C GLY A 5 -61.44 53.88 26.07
N GLU A 6 -61.63 54.54 24.93
CA GLU A 6 -62.03 53.91 23.67
C GLU A 6 -60.80 53.39 22.89
N LYS A 7 -60.96 52.18 22.36
CA LYS A 7 -59.91 51.29 21.82
C LYS A 7 -59.31 51.77 20.50
N MET A 8 -57.99 51.66 20.41
CA MET A 8 -57.21 51.59 19.17
C MET A 8 -57.46 50.23 18.48
N GLU A 9 -58.00 50.25 17.27
CA GLU A 9 -57.95 49.12 16.34
C GLU A 9 -56.66 49.21 15.52
N LEU A 10 -55.73 48.28 15.79
CA LEU A 10 -54.51 48.05 15.02
C LEU A 10 -54.83 47.11 13.85
N THR A 11 -54.61 47.61 12.65
CA THR A 11 -54.71 46.88 11.38
C THR A 11 -53.68 45.74 11.35
N GLU A 12 -54.16 44.53 11.06
CA GLU A 12 -53.41 43.29 10.91
C GLU A 12 -52.48 43.39 9.69
N ALA A 13 -51.17 43.49 9.93
CA ALA A 13 -50.15 43.54 8.89
C ALA A 13 -49.85 42.12 8.37
N MET A 14 -50.04 41.94 7.07
CA MET A 14 -49.69 40.76 6.28
C MET A 14 -48.23 40.33 6.53
N VAL A 15 -48.07 39.13 7.08
CA VAL A 15 -46.80 38.40 7.13
C VAL A 15 -46.44 37.98 5.70
N PRO A 16 -45.26 38.35 5.15
CA PRO A 16 -44.84 37.86 3.84
C PRO A 16 -44.41 36.38 3.95
N PRO A 17 -44.70 35.54 2.95
CA PRO A 17 -44.26 34.15 2.97
C PRO A 17 -42.75 34.08 2.78
N VAL A 18 -42.10 33.28 3.62
CA VAL A 18 -40.70 32.86 3.47
C VAL A 18 -40.66 31.85 2.32
N GLU A 19 -40.37 32.31 1.11
CA GLU A 19 -39.96 31.43 0.02
C GLU A 19 -38.45 31.20 0.09
N GLN A 20 -38.08 30.07 0.69
CA GLN A 20 -36.81 29.42 0.46
C GLN A 20 -36.72 28.99 -1.01
N THR A 21 -35.87 29.63 -1.78
CA THR A 21 -35.39 29.10 -3.07
C THR A 21 -33.93 28.69 -2.94
N ALA A 22 -33.69 27.65 -2.15
CA ALA A 22 -32.58 26.75 -2.42
C ALA A 22 -33.09 25.72 -3.44
N THR A 23 -32.85 25.97 -4.73
CA THR A 23 -32.97 24.93 -5.75
C THR A 23 -31.94 23.86 -5.48
N VAL A 24 -32.29 22.89 -4.64
CA VAL A 24 -31.65 21.58 -4.59
C VAL A 24 -31.87 20.97 -5.98
N ALA A 25 -30.80 20.80 -6.75
CA ALA A 25 -30.85 19.98 -7.95
C ALA A 25 -31.43 18.61 -7.54
N GLN A 26 -32.64 18.30 -8.00
CA GLN A 26 -33.19 16.96 -7.86
C GLN A 26 -32.26 16.02 -8.63
N GLU A 27 -31.29 15.43 -7.95
CA GLU A 27 -30.44 14.41 -8.53
C GLU A 27 -31.33 13.22 -8.88
N HIS A 28 -31.73 13.15 -10.15
CA HIS A 28 -32.53 12.04 -10.66
C HIS A 28 -31.71 10.75 -10.54
N LEU A 29 -32.02 9.98 -9.50
CA LEU A 29 -31.52 8.63 -9.30
C LEU A 29 -31.73 7.80 -10.57
N PHE A 30 -30.74 6.96 -10.87
CA PHE A 30 -30.67 6.16 -12.08
C PHE A 30 -30.56 4.69 -11.69
N PRO A 31 -31.69 4.06 -11.33
CA PRO A 31 -31.70 2.68 -10.88
C PRO A 31 -31.26 1.73 -12.00
N ILE A 32 -30.38 0.78 -11.69
CA ILE A 32 -29.93 -0.29 -12.60
C ILE A 32 -30.02 -1.62 -11.85
N THR A 33 -30.50 -2.68 -12.51
CA THR A 33 -30.49 -4.03 -11.94
C THR A 33 -29.39 -4.84 -12.59
N VAL A 34 -28.52 -5.44 -11.77
CA VAL A 34 -27.39 -6.24 -12.23
C VAL A 34 -27.57 -7.68 -11.77
N LYS A 35 -27.67 -8.60 -12.73
CA LYS A 35 -27.72 -10.03 -12.47
C LYS A 35 -26.30 -10.59 -12.40
N TYR A 36 -25.95 -11.21 -11.26
CA TYR A 36 -24.65 -11.81 -11.01
C TYR A 36 -24.81 -13.12 -10.22
N ALA A 37 -24.16 -14.20 -10.67
CA ALA A 37 -24.19 -15.51 -10.02
C ALA A 37 -25.61 -16.00 -9.61
N GLY A 38 -26.59 -15.74 -10.49
CA GLY A 38 -28.00 -16.10 -10.26
C GLY A 38 -28.80 -15.15 -9.34
N LYS A 39 -28.16 -14.16 -8.72
CA LYS A 39 -28.80 -13.13 -7.88
C LYS A 39 -29.01 -11.81 -8.64
N GLU A 40 -30.04 -11.07 -8.30
CA GLU A 40 -30.27 -9.70 -8.80
C GLU A 40 -29.84 -8.67 -7.75
N ILE A 41 -29.00 -7.71 -8.15
CA ILE A 41 -28.54 -6.59 -7.32
C ILE A 41 -29.17 -5.32 -7.88
N VAL A 42 -29.98 -4.63 -7.08
CA VAL A 42 -30.63 -3.38 -7.48
C VAL A 42 -29.80 -2.20 -6.99
N VAL A 43 -29.18 -1.48 -7.92
CA VAL A 43 -28.38 -0.29 -7.65
C VAL A 43 -29.29 0.93 -7.80
N ALA A 44 -29.87 1.41 -6.70
CA ALA A 44 -30.84 2.52 -6.70
C ALA A 44 -30.25 3.87 -6.20
N THR A 45 -28.99 3.87 -5.76
CA THR A 45 -28.34 5.01 -5.09
C THR A 45 -27.51 5.89 -6.03
N LEU A 46 -27.25 5.45 -7.26
CA LEU A 46 -26.43 6.20 -8.22
C LEU A 46 -27.28 7.17 -9.03
N THR A 47 -26.67 8.29 -9.42
CA THR A 47 -27.31 9.31 -10.26
C THR A 47 -26.99 9.07 -11.73
N ARG A 48 -27.78 9.68 -12.63
CA ARG A 48 -27.59 9.54 -14.08
C ARG A 48 -26.24 10.05 -14.60
N THR A 49 -25.60 10.98 -13.88
CA THR A 49 -24.30 11.57 -14.21
C THR A 49 -23.11 10.77 -13.67
N CYS A 50 -23.36 9.77 -12.83
CA CYS A 50 -22.30 8.86 -12.36
C CYS A 50 -21.67 8.10 -13.54
N THR A 51 -20.48 7.57 -13.34
CA THR A 51 -19.77 6.79 -14.38
C THR A 51 -19.99 5.28 -14.22
N VAL A 52 -19.67 4.53 -15.27
CA VAL A 52 -19.59 3.05 -15.23
C VAL A 52 -18.61 2.58 -14.16
N GLN A 53 -17.49 3.30 -13.95
CA GLN A 53 -16.56 3.01 -12.85
C GLN A 53 -17.28 3.03 -11.49
N ARG A 54 -18.10 4.06 -11.24
CA ARG A 54 -18.83 4.19 -9.97
C ARG A 54 -19.84 3.07 -9.76
N LEU A 55 -20.50 2.63 -10.84
CA LEU A 55 -21.34 1.43 -10.83
C LEU A 55 -20.52 0.19 -10.46
N LYS A 56 -19.35 -0.01 -11.05
CA LYS A 56 -18.48 -1.16 -10.74
C LYS A 56 -17.98 -1.14 -9.30
N GLU A 57 -17.61 0.02 -8.77
CA GLU A 57 -17.24 0.18 -7.35
C GLU A 57 -18.39 -0.21 -6.42
N HIS A 58 -19.62 0.23 -6.72
CA HIS A 58 -20.79 -0.15 -5.93
C HIS A 58 -21.10 -1.66 -6.01
N LEU A 59 -20.93 -2.26 -7.19
CA LEU A 59 -21.09 -3.71 -7.35
C LEU A 59 -20.01 -4.50 -6.61
N TYR A 60 -18.81 -3.96 -6.40
CA TYR A 60 -17.77 -4.64 -5.64
C TYR A 60 -18.20 -4.87 -4.18
N GLU A 61 -18.91 -3.93 -3.57
CA GLU A 61 -19.42 -4.05 -2.19
C GLU A 61 -20.32 -5.28 -2.02
N HIS A 62 -21.07 -5.64 -3.08
CA HIS A 62 -22.06 -6.72 -3.08
C HIS A 62 -21.53 -8.04 -3.66
N THR A 63 -20.56 -7.98 -4.57
CA THR A 63 -20.10 -9.14 -5.35
C THR A 63 -18.69 -9.59 -4.99
N ARG A 64 -17.88 -8.72 -4.37
CA ARG A 64 -16.44 -8.91 -4.10
C ARG A 64 -15.59 -9.20 -5.35
N VAL A 65 -16.12 -8.91 -6.54
CA VAL A 65 -15.35 -8.94 -7.80
C VAL A 65 -14.71 -7.56 -8.01
N LEU A 66 -13.39 -7.49 -8.13
CA LEU A 66 -12.69 -6.22 -8.33
C LEU A 66 -13.20 -5.47 -9.57
N PRO A 67 -13.37 -4.13 -9.54
CA PRO A 67 -13.94 -3.34 -10.64
C PRO A 67 -13.37 -3.65 -12.04
N HIS A 68 -12.05 -3.80 -12.16
CA HIS A 68 -11.39 -4.11 -13.42
C HIS A 68 -11.65 -5.55 -13.94
N ARG A 69 -12.14 -6.45 -13.08
CA ARG A 69 -12.56 -7.82 -13.43
C ARG A 69 -14.06 -7.96 -13.66
N GLN A 70 -14.83 -6.90 -13.47
CA GLN A 70 -16.27 -6.90 -13.73
C GLN A 70 -16.54 -6.66 -15.21
N LYS A 71 -17.05 -7.69 -15.89
CA LYS A 71 -17.50 -7.62 -17.27
C LYS A 71 -19.02 -7.41 -17.28
N LEU A 72 -19.43 -6.17 -17.51
CA LEU A 72 -20.84 -5.81 -17.68
C LEU A 72 -21.31 -6.17 -19.10
N MET A 73 -22.51 -6.72 -19.24
CA MET A 73 -23.09 -7.19 -20.49
C MET A 73 -24.60 -6.88 -20.52
N GLY A 74 -25.15 -6.56 -21.70
CA GLY A 74 -26.61 -6.33 -21.81
C GLY A 74 -27.07 -5.34 -22.88
N SER A 75 -26.14 -4.72 -23.63
CA SER A 75 -26.48 -3.70 -24.65
C SER A 75 -25.71 -3.84 -25.97
N GLY A 76 -24.96 -4.91 -26.19
CA GLY A 76 -24.13 -5.09 -27.41
C GLY A 76 -22.98 -4.09 -27.58
N LYS A 77 -22.71 -3.26 -26.57
CA LYS A 77 -21.64 -2.25 -26.54
C LYS A 77 -20.61 -2.60 -25.47
N ALA A 78 -19.35 -2.24 -25.73
CA ALA A 78 -18.30 -2.27 -24.72
C ALA A 78 -18.50 -1.10 -23.74
N PHE A 79 -18.50 -1.38 -22.44
CA PHE A 79 -18.62 -0.35 -21.40
C PHE A 79 -17.23 0.02 -20.91
N THR A 80 -16.77 1.23 -21.21
CA THR A 80 -15.55 1.79 -20.64
C THR A 80 -15.86 2.52 -19.33
N ASP A 81 -14.88 2.56 -18.42
CA ASP A 81 -15.06 3.05 -17.05
C ASP A 81 -15.46 4.54 -16.98
N ASN A 82 -15.08 5.32 -17.99
CA ASN A 82 -15.33 6.76 -18.06
C ASN A 82 -16.72 7.12 -18.63
N LEU A 83 -17.47 6.15 -19.18
CA LEU A 83 -18.81 6.44 -19.71
C LEU A 83 -19.77 6.83 -18.59
N VAL A 84 -20.60 7.83 -18.86
CA VAL A 84 -21.68 8.25 -17.97
C VAL A 84 -22.82 7.22 -18.03
N LEU A 85 -23.48 6.96 -16.91
CA LEU A 85 -24.54 5.93 -16.81
C LEU A 85 -25.69 6.20 -17.78
N SER A 86 -26.10 7.45 -17.97
CA SER A 86 -27.15 7.81 -18.95
C SER A 86 -26.77 7.52 -20.40
N ASP A 87 -25.48 7.49 -20.72
CA ASP A 87 -24.99 7.23 -22.08
C ASP A 87 -24.79 5.73 -22.33
N ALA A 88 -24.51 5.00 -21.24
CA ALA A 88 -24.25 3.56 -21.27
C ALA A 88 -25.52 2.70 -21.12
N PHE A 89 -26.51 3.18 -20.37
CA PHE A 89 -27.67 2.38 -19.93
C PHE A 89 -28.99 3.15 -20.02
N ARG A 90 -30.11 2.43 -19.84
CA ARG A 90 -31.43 3.01 -19.62
C ARG A 90 -31.83 2.91 -18.13
N PRO A 91 -32.67 3.81 -17.61
CA PRO A 91 -33.22 3.66 -16.25
C PRO A 91 -33.95 2.33 -16.10
N ASN A 92 -33.79 1.68 -14.95
CA ASN A 92 -34.32 0.35 -14.64
C ASN A 92 -33.86 -0.77 -15.58
N GLN A 93 -32.80 -0.56 -16.35
CA GLN A 93 -32.29 -1.61 -17.23
C GLN A 93 -31.74 -2.78 -16.42
N LYS A 94 -32.10 -4.00 -16.84
CA LYS A 94 -31.48 -5.23 -16.35
C LYS A 94 -30.26 -5.56 -17.21
N ILE A 95 -29.10 -5.68 -16.57
CA ILE A 95 -27.83 -6.09 -17.20
C ILE A 95 -27.28 -7.33 -16.49
N MET A 96 -26.39 -8.05 -17.16
CA MET A 96 -25.64 -9.15 -16.56
C MET A 96 -24.22 -8.69 -16.25
N MET A 97 -23.67 -9.19 -15.15
CA MET A 97 -22.28 -9.00 -14.80
C MET A 97 -21.61 -10.37 -14.68
N MET A 98 -20.43 -10.48 -15.27
CA MET A 98 -19.54 -11.63 -15.15
C MET A 98 -18.26 -11.21 -14.44
N GLY A 99 -17.70 -12.15 -13.72
CA GLY A 99 -16.47 -11.98 -12.96
C GLY A 99 -16.42 -13.04 -11.88
N SER A 100 -15.24 -13.31 -11.37
CA SER A 100 -15.08 -14.24 -10.26
C SER A 100 -14.59 -13.43 -9.06
N PRO A 101 -15.14 -13.66 -7.86
CA PRO A 101 -14.57 -13.09 -6.65
C PRO A 101 -13.15 -13.65 -6.51
N GLU A 102 -12.25 -12.87 -5.92
CA GLU A 102 -10.87 -13.32 -5.70
C GLU A 102 -10.80 -14.67 -4.96
N GLU A 103 -11.75 -14.94 -4.07
CA GLU A 103 -11.84 -16.20 -3.32
C GLU A 103 -12.12 -17.43 -4.19
N ALA A 104 -12.85 -17.27 -5.30
CA ALA A 104 -13.14 -18.36 -6.24
C ALA A 104 -11.99 -18.60 -7.23
N LEU A 105 -11.10 -17.61 -7.39
CA LEU A 105 -9.90 -17.70 -8.23
C LEU A 105 -8.70 -18.29 -7.49
N ALA A 106 -8.79 -18.44 -6.17
CA ALA A 106 -7.74 -19.00 -5.32
C ALA A 106 -7.14 -20.33 -5.81
N PRO A 107 -7.94 -21.32 -6.26
CA PRO A 107 -7.41 -22.61 -6.74
C PRO A 107 -6.90 -22.55 -8.19
N ILE A 108 -7.37 -21.56 -8.96
CA ILE A 108 -7.10 -21.42 -10.40
C ILE A 108 -5.83 -20.58 -10.61
N LEU A 109 -5.59 -19.56 -9.79
CA LEU A 109 -4.36 -18.76 -9.80
C LEU A 109 -3.13 -19.54 -9.31
N THR A 110 -3.33 -20.61 -8.54
CA THR A 110 -2.25 -21.54 -8.15
C THR A 110 -1.91 -22.56 -9.24
N THR A 111 -2.79 -22.78 -10.22
CA THR A 111 -2.63 -23.80 -11.27
C THR A 111 -2.37 -23.22 -12.66
N LEU A 112 -2.75 -21.98 -12.93
CA LEU A 112 -2.45 -21.32 -14.20
C LEU A 112 -1.09 -20.64 -14.11
N VAL A 113 -0.06 -21.29 -14.68
CA VAL A 113 1.16 -20.63 -15.14
C VAL A 113 0.73 -19.54 -16.13
N PRO A 114 0.96 -18.26 -15.85
CA PRO A 114 0.81 -17.24 -16.87
C PRO A 114 2.06 -17.33 -17.75
N GLU A 115 1.99 -18.06 -18.86
CA GLU A 115 2.77 -17.71 -20.04
C GLU A 115 2.29 -16.31 -20.47
N VAL A 116 2.90 -15.28 -19.88
CA VAL A 116 2.78 -13.93 -20.39
C VAL A 116 4.17 -13.55 -20.84
N ALA A 117 4.35 -13.65 -22.16
CA ALA A 117 5.40 -13.01 -22.92
C ALA A 117 5.74 -11.66 -22.28
N GLY A 118 7.05 -11.41 -22.11
CA GLY A 118 7.58 -10.24 -21.44
C GLY A 118 6.76 -8.98 -21.73
N VAL A 119 5.94 -8.61 -20.75
CA VAL A 119 5.40 -7.25 -20.68
C VAL A 119 6.59 -6.40 -20.35
N VAL A 120 7.26 -5.93 -21.40
CA VAL A 120 8.18 -4.81 -21.33
C VAL A 120 7.44 -3.75 -20.52
N ASN A 121 7.97 -3.41 -19.36
CA ASN A 121 7.43 -2.32 -18.54
C ASN A 121 7.57 -1.03 -19.36
N GLU A 122 6.59 -0.68 -20.19
CA GLU A 122 6.49 0.60 -20.93
C GLU A 122 6.35 1.83 -19.98
N VAL A 123 6.56 1.61 -18.69
CA VAL A 123 6.41 2.51 -17.57
C VAL A 123 7.76 3.09 -17.11
N GLU A 124 8.89 2.61 -17.63
CA GLU A 124 10.22 3.11 -17.23
C GLU A 124 10.48 4.57 -17.63
N HIS A 125 9.74 5.11 -18.61
CA HIS A 125 9.82 6.51 -19.03
C HIS A 125 8.91 7.47 -18.21
N MET A 126 8.40 7.07 -17.04
CA MET A 126 7.63 7.98 -16.15
C MET A 126 8.55 8.86 -15.28
N GLU A 127 9.71 9.27 -15.79
CA GLU A 127 10.71 10.02 -15.00
C GLU A 127 10.40 11.52 -14.83
N GLU A 128 9.46 12.09 -15.59
CA GLU A 128 9.27 13.56 -15.66
C GLU A 128 8.09 14.14 -14.86
N ALA A 129 7.33 13.33 -14.12
CA ALA A 129 6.15 13.82 -13.38
C ALA A 129 6.32 13.71 -11.86
N GLU A 130 7.46 14.15 -11.31
CA GLU A 130 7.73 14.06 -9.85
C GLU A 130 6.84 15.00 -9.01
N ILE A 131 6.16 15.98 -9.61
CA ILE A 131 5.43 17.07 -8.90
C ILE A 131 3.91 17.22 -9.26
N PRO A 132 3.31 16.66 -10.33
CA PRO A 132 1.88 16.91 -10.61
C PRO A 132 0.87 16.16 -9.73
N PHE A 133 1.22 15.06 -9.05
CA PHE A 133 0.21 14.21 -8.38
C PHE A 133 0.05 14.52 -6.89
N ALA A 134 1.16 14.62 -6.16
CA ALA A 134 1.16 14.77 -4.72
C ALA A 134 0.51 16.09 -4.24
N SER A 135 0.46 17.10 -5.11
CA SER A 135 -0.10 18.43 -4.81
C SER A 135 -1.55 18.62 -5.28
N ARG A 136 -2.15 17.64 -5.99
CA ARG A 136 -3.52 17.77 -6.50
C ARG A 136 -4.55 17.56 -5.41
N VAL A 137 -5.39 18.57 -5.24
CA VAL A 137 -6.46 18.63 -4.23
C VAL A 137 -7.34 17.38 -4.28
N GLU A 138 -7.74 16.91 -5.47
CA GLU A 138 -8.56 15.71 -5.63
C GLU A 138 -7.96 14.45 -4.97
N TYR A 139 -6.63 14.28 -5.03
CA TYR A 139 -5.94 13.13 -4.43
C TYR A 139 -5.66 13.36 -2.94
N LEU A 140 -5.40 14.59 -2.54
CA LEU A 140 -5.30 14.96 -1.12
C LEU A 140 -6.63 14.71 -0.39
N ASP A 141 -7.76 15.01 -1.01
CA ASP A 141 -9.10 14.73 -0.48
C ASP A 141 -9.36 13.22 -0.39
N MET A 142 -8.90 12.44 -1.38
CA MET A 142 -8.95 10.97 -1.30
C MET A 142 -8.14 10.44 -0.12
N VAL A 143 -6.92 10.96 0.09
CA VAL A 143 -6.08 10.59 1.23
C VAL A 143 -6.75 11.00 2.54
N ALA A 144 -7.27 12.22 2.64
CA ALA A 144 -7.97 12.72 3.83
C ALA A 144 -9.19 11.86 4.19
N ARG A 145 -9.95 11.42 3.19
CA ARG A 145 -11.04 10.44 3.41
C ARG A 145 -10.52 9.13 3.99
N HIS A 146 -9.45 8.55 3.43
CA HIS A 146 -8.86 7.34 4.00
C HIS A 146 -8.28 7.55 5.41
N VAL A 147 -7.68 8.71 5.69
CA VAL A 147 -7.22 9.07 7.03
C VAL A 147 -8.36 9.03 8.04
N ARG A 148 -9.57 9.44 7.66
CA ARG A 148 -10.76 9.34 8.52
C ARG A 148 -11.35 7.92 8.57
N ASP A 149 -11.54 7.31 7.40
CA ASP A 149 -12.47 6.19 7.25
C ASP A 149 -11.78 4.82 7.23
N TYR A 150 -10.52 4.74 6.77
CA TYR A 150 -9.78 3.47 6.72
C TYR A 150 -9.31 3.08 8.12
N ASN A 151 -9.69 1.90 8.59
CA ASN A 151 -9.18 1.37 9.86
C ASN A 151 -7.87 0.60 9.64
N LEU A 152 -6.76 1.18 10.07
CA LEU A 152 -5.46 0.53 10.01
C LEU A 152 -5.41 -0.66 10.98
N GLU A 153 -5.09 -1.84 10.47
CA GLU A 153 -4.96 -3.05 11.28
C GLU A 153 -3.58 -3.08 11.96
N LEU A 154 -3.53 -2.60 13.20
CA LEU A 154 -2.36 -2.73 14.04
C LEU A 154 -2.20 -4.18 14.49
N ILE A 155 -0.96 -4.68 14.44
CA ILE A 155 -0.59 -5.98 15.02
C ILE A 155 0.05 -5.71 16.38
N GLU A 156 1.24 -5.12 16.40
CA GLU A 156 1.96 -4.75 17.64
C GLU A 156 2.02 -3.24 17.85
N GLY A 157 1.54 -2.45 16.88
CA GLY A 157 1.58 -1.00 16.93
C GLY A 157 2.99 -0.44 16.69
N PHE A 158 3.12 0.87 16.88
CA PHE A 158 4.34 1.63 16.60
C PHE A 158 5.14 1.90 17.89
N ARG A 159 6.47 1.73 17.81
CA ARG A 159 7.39 1.90 18.94
C ARG A 159 7.97 3.32 18.96
N PRO A 160 8.13 3.92 20.15
CA PRO A 160 8.74 5.25 20.26
C PRO A 160 10.14 5.33 19.63
N GLY A 161 10.39 6.40 18.87
CA GLY A 161 11.70 6.70 18.28
C GLY A 161 12.14 5.81 17.12
N LYS A 162 11.30 4.86 16.66
CA LYS A 162 11.60 4.06 15.47
C LYS A 162 11.22 4.81 14.21
N LYS A 163 11.97 4.52 13.13
CA LYS A 163 11.64 4.94 11.77
C LYS A 163 10.58 3.99 11.19
N LEU A 164 10.07 4.23 9.99
CA LEU A 164 9.05 3.37 9.36
C LEU A 164 9.57 2.78 8.06
N VAL A 165 9.41 1.47 7.89
CA VAL A 165 9.54 0.80 6.60
C VAL A 165 8.23 0.13 6.23
N VAL A 166 7.72 0.45 5.04
CA VAL A 166 6.54 -0.16 4.43
C VAL A 166 7.01 -1.11 3.34
N LEU A 167 6.60 -2.38 3.40
CA LEU A 167 7.04 -3.42 2.48
C LEU A 167 5.87 -3.95 1.66
N ASP A 168 6.06 -4.00 0.35
CA ASP A 168 5.24 -4.80 -0.55
C ASP A 168 5.50 -6.31 -0.39
N ILE A 169 4.59 -7.14 -0.91
CA ILE A 169 4.70 -8.61 -0.86
C ILE A 169 5.20 -9.18 -2.19
N ASP A 170 4.38 -9.08 -3.24
CA ASP A 170 4.54 -9.82 -4.49
C ASP A 170 5.76 -9.31 -5.27
N TYR A 171 6.68 -10.21 -5.63
CA TYR A 171 7.98 -9.89 -6.22
C TYR A 171 8.92 -9.01 -5.37
N THR A 172 8.48 -8.56 -4.20
CA THR A 172 9.29 -7.81 -3.23
C THR A 172 9.94 -8.75 -2.21
N ILE A 173 9.15 -9.54 -1.48
CA ILE A 173 9.64 -10.53 -0.49
C ILE A 173 9.37 -11.99 -0.88
N PHE A 174 8.65 -12.21 -1.98
CA PHE A 174 8.21 -13.53 -2.43
C PHE A 174 7.97 -13.59 -3.94
N ASP A 175 8.20 -14.74 -4.56
CA ASP A 175 7.86 -14.98 -5.97
C ASP A 175 6.41 -15.48 -6.10
N ASN A 176 5.50 -14.58 -6.50
CA ASN A 176 4.09 -14.91 -6.72
C ASN A 176 3.79 -15.45 -8.13
N GLY A 177 4.80 -15.63 -8.98
CA GLY A 177 4.64 -16.14 -10.34
C GLY A 177 4.97 -17.63 -10.50
N SER A 178 5.80 -18.20 -9.62
CA SER A 178 6.22 -19.60 -9.69
C SER A 178 5.33 -20.50 -8.83
N VAL A 179 5.21 -21.77 -9.24
CA VAL A 179 4.51 -22.81 -8.47
C VAL A 179 5.51 -23.56 -7.60
N GLY A 180 5.32 -23.56 -6.28
CA GLY A 180 6.12 -24.31 -5.32
C GLY A 180 5.27 -25.19 -4.43
N GLN A 181 5.89 -26.18 -3.78
CA GLN A 181 5.19 -27.09 -2.87
C GLN A 181 4.81 -26.42 -1.54
N ASN A 182 5.57 -25.39 -1.16
CA ASN A 182 5.36 -24.62 0.07
C ASN A 182 5.89 -23.18 -0.11
N GLY A 183 5.44 -22.27 0.76
CA GLY A 183 5.83 -20.86 0.70
C GLY A 183 7.34 -20.62 0.84
N CYS A 184 8.05 -21.50 1.57
CA CYS A 184 9.49 -21.38 1.81
C CYS A 184 10.34 -21.56 0.54
N GLU A 185 9.85 -22.27 -0.48
CA GLU A 185 10.53 -22.43 -1.78
C GLU A 185 10.51 -21.14 -2.61
N LEU A 186 9.43 -20.37 -2.44
CA LEU A 186 9.14 -19.16 -3.20
C LEU A 186 9.48 -17.89 -2.41
N MET A 187 9.83 -18.02 -1.13
CA MET A 187 10.31 -16.94 -0.27
C MET A 187 11.61 -16.35 -0.83
N ARG A 188 11.69 -15.02 -0.87
CA ARG A 188 12.93 -14.34 -1.27
C ARG A 188 14.04 -14.65 -0.26
N PRO A 189 15.25 -15.00 -0.70
CA PRO A 189 16.37 -15.31 0.19
C PRO A 189 16.62 -14.20 1.22
N PHE A 190 16.96 -14.61 2.44
CA PHE A 190 17.28 -13.73 3.58
C PHE A 190 16.11 -12.91 4.14
N LEU A 191 14.86 -13.31 3.88
CA LEU A 191 13.69 -12.56 4.34
C LEU A 191 13.67 -12.36 5.86
N HIS A 192 13.82 -13.42 6.66
CA HIS A 192 13.72 -13.32 8.12
C HIS A 192 14.90 -12.56 8.72
N GLU A 193 16.10 -12.74 8.19
CA GLU A 193 17.30 -11.99 8.59
C GLU A 193 17.14 -10.51 8.28
N PHE A 194 16.63 -10.17 7.10
CA PHE A 194 16.30 -8.80 6.72
C PHE A 194 15.28 -8.17 7.67
N LEU A 195 14.16 -8.86 7.94
CA LEU A 195 13.12 -8.35 8.83
C LEU A 195 13.65 -8.18 10.27
N HIS A 196 14.49 -9.10 10.75
CA HIS A 196 15.13 -8.99 12.05
C HIS A 196 16.03 -7.75 12.16
N ILE A 197 16.86 -7.49 11.13
CA ILE A 197 17.76 -6.32 11.08
C ILE A 197 16.94 -5.03 10.96
N ALA A 198 15.97 -4.98 10.05
CA ALA A 198 15.10 -3.82 9.87
C ALA A 198 14.37 -3.47 11.17
N TYR A 199 13.83 -4.48 11.88
CA TYR A 199 13.10 -4.29 13.12
C TYR A 199 13.89 -3.59 14.23
N GLN A 200 15.23 -3.66 14.20
CA GLN A 200 16.08 -2.98 15.19
C GLN A 200 15.90 -1.46 15.17
N LYS A 201 15.63 -0.87 14.00
CA LYS A 201 15.57 0.59 13.79
C LYS A 201 14.25 1.08 13.20
N TYR A 202 13.49 0.19 12.59
CA TYR A 202 12.25 0.49 11.88
C TYR A 202 11.08 -0.31 12.45
N ASP A 203 9.93 0.33 12.58
CA ASP A 203 8.66 -0.37 12.59
C ASP A 203 8.32 -0.83 11.17
N ILE A 204 7.77 -2.03 11.06
CA ILE A 204 7.56 -2.70 9.77
C ILE A 204 6.06 -2.76 9.50
N VAL A 205 5.63 -2.19 8.40
CA VAL A 205 4.25 -2.29 7.89
C VAL A 205 4.27 -3.10 6.60
N ILE A 206 3.37 -4.07 6.48
CA ILE A 206 3.16 -4.79 5.22
C ILE A 206 2.03 -4.09 4.47
N TRP A 207 2.24 -3.71 3.22
CA TRP A 207 1.18 -3.13 2.38
C TRP A 207 1.13 -3.86 1.03
N SER A 208 0.09 -4.66 0.82
CA SER A 208 -0.14 -5.38 -0.44
C SER A 208 -1.30 -4.77 -1.24
N ALA A 209 -1.26 -4.92 -2.57
CA ALA A 209 -2.37 -4.61 -3.46
C ALA A 209 -3.44 -5.73 -3.53
N THR A 210 -3.46 -6.62 -2.55
CA THR A 210 -4.42 -7.71 -2.38
C THR A 210 -5.25 -7.52 -1.10
N GLY A 211 -6.40 -8.19 -1.00
CA GLY A 211 -7.21 -8.13 0.23
C GLY A 211 -6.54 -8.78 1.44
N LYS A 212 -6.94 -8.38 2.66
CA LYS A 212 -6.36 -8.83 3.95
C LYS A 212 -6.19 -10.35 4.08
N ARG A 213 -7.20 -11.14 3.70
CA ARG A 213 -7.15 -12.60 3.82
C ARG A 213 -5.94 -13.20 3.10
N TRP A 214 -5.60 -12.67 1.93
CA TRP A 214 -4.44 -13.09 1.14
C TRP A 214 -3.14 -12.69 1.80
N ILE A 215 -3.08 -11.48 2.35
CA ILE A 215 -1.92 -11.03 3.11
C ILE A 215 -1.69 -11.96 4.29
N GLN A 216 -2.73 -12.26 5.07
CA GLN A 216 -2.61 -13.15 6.23
C GLN A 216 -2.15 -14.56 5.84
N ALA A 217 -2.70 -15.13 4.76
CA ALA A 217 -2.25 -16.40 4.23
C ALA A 217 -0.76 -16.37 3.85
N LYS A 218 -0.31 -15.31 3.15
CA LYS A 218 1.10 -15.16 2.75
C LYS A 218 2.03 -14.96 3.94
N LEU A 219 1.65 -14.14 4.94
CA LEU A 219 2.45 -13.99 6.16
C LEU A 219 2.58 -15.31 6.94
N HIS A 220 1.58 -16.18 6.88
CA HIS A 220 1.66 -17.51 7.45
C HIS A 220 2.54 -18.45 6.62
N GLU A 221 2.29 -18.55 5.30
CA GLU A 221 3.05 -19.40 4.36
C GLU A 221 4.55 -19.09 4.34
N LEU A 222 4.92 -17.83 4.52
CA LEU A 222 6.32 -17.37 4.58
C LEU A 222 6.93 -17.50 5.97
N GLY A 223 6.25 -18.10 6.94
CA GLY A 223 6.75 -18.26 8.31
C GLY A 223 6.87 -16.95 9.08
N ILE A 224 6.44 -15.80 8.54
CA ILE A 224 6.57 -14.50 9.19
C ILE A 224 5.83 -14.49 10.54
N ARG A 225 4.63 -15.07 10.60
CA ARG A 225 3.86 -15.20 11.85
C ARG A 225 4.62 -15.99 12.92
N ALA A 226 5.16 -17.15 12.56
CA ALA A 226 5.92 -18.00 13.47
C ALA A 226 7.19 -17.30 13.99
N HIS A 227 7.90 -16.57 13.13
CA HIS A 227 9.06 -15.77 13.54
C HIS A 227 8.69 -14.59 14.46
N CYS A 228 7.51 -13.99 14.26
CA CYS A 228 7.00 -12.96 15.17
C CYS A 228 6.64 -13.54 16.54
N GLU A 229 5.97 -14.70 16.58
CA GLU A 229 5.63 -15.40 17.82
C GLU A 229 6.88 -15.85 18.60
N ALA A 230 7.92 -16.29 17.89
CA ALA A 230 9.23 -16.61 18.46
C ALA A 230 10.02 -15.37 18.94
N GLY A 231 9.50 -14.16 18.73
CA GLY A 231 10.12 -12.92 19.21
C GLY A 231 11.31 -12.43 18.39
N HIS A 232 11.53 -12.97 17.19
CA HIS A 232 12.66 -12.54 16.34
C HIS A 232 12.48 -11.11 15.82
N TYR A 233 11.25 -10.73 15.47
CA TYR A 233 10.88 -9.36 15.08
C TYR A 233 9.37 -9.20 15.19
N LYS A 234 8.86 -7.97 15.04
CA LYS A 234 7.42 -7.71 15.06
C LYS A 234 6.98 -6.85 13.88
N LEU A 235 5.79 -7.15 13.35
CA LEU A 235 5.10 -6.27 12.42
C LEU A 235 4.27 -5.26 13.21
N ALA A 236 4.32 -3.99 12.81
CA ALA A 236 3.55 -2.93 13.43
C ALA A 236 2.09 -2.96 12.95
N ALA A 237 1.88 -3.09 11.63
CA ALA A 237 0.56 -3.08 11.01
C ALA A 237 0.53 -3.79 9.65
N VAL A 238 -0.68 -4.04 9.16
CA VAL A 238 -0.96 -4.54 7.79
C VAL A 238 -1.93 -3.60 7.09
N MET A 239 -1.65 -3.33 5.82
CA MET A 239 -2.49 -2.57 4.89
C MET A 239 -2.75 -3.37 3.63
N ASP A 240 -3.95 -3.23 3.10
CA ASP A 240 -4.45 -3.97 1.96
C ASP A 240 -4.82 -3.05 0.80
N ASP A 241 -5.41 -3.68 -0.21
CA ASP A 241 -5.83 -3.01 -1.42
C ASP A 241 -6.91 -1.95 -1.14
N ALA A 242 -7.73 -2.09 -0.09
CA ALA A 242 -8.73 -1.09 0.30
C ALA A 242 -8.14 0.24 0.80
N ALA A 243 -6.86 0.30 1.15
CA ALA A 243 -6.17 1.54 1.51
C ALA A 243 -5.60 2.29 0.29
N MET A 244 -5.60 1.67 -0.89
CA MET A 244 -5.02 2.28 -2.08
C MET A 244 -6.00 3.23 -2.75
N ILE A 245 -5.46 4.24 -3.44
CA ILE A 245 -6.25 5.17 -4.25
C ILE A 245 -5.93 5.02 -5.73
N THR A 246 -6.90 5.33 -6.58
CA THR A 246 -6.70 5.38 -8.04
C THR A 246 -6.36 6.81 -8.46
N VAL A 247 -5.22 6.99 -9.12
CA VAL A 247 -4.81 8.26 -9.73
C VAL A 247 -4.90 8.17 -11.25
N GLN A 248 -5.31 9.27 -11.88
CA GLN A 248 -5.46 9.42 -13.32
C GLN A 248 -4.27 10.18 -13.90
N HIS A 249 -3.56 9.58 -14.85
CA HIS A 249 -2.42 10.16 -15.54
C HIS A 249 -2.61 10.13 -17.06
N SER A 250 -1.72 10.81 -17.81
CA SER A 250 -1.80 10.94 -19.27
C SER A 250 -1.80 9.62 -20.05
N LYS A 251 -1.38 8.52 -19.41
CA LYS A 251 -1.28 7.17 -20.02
C LYS A 251 -2.28 6.17 -19.43
N GLY A 252 -3.23 6.62 -18.60
CA GLY A 252 -4.25 5.75 -17.98
C GLY A 252 -4.45 6.02 -16.50
N SER A 253 -4.96 5.02 -15.79
CA SER A 253 -5.13 5.06 -14.33
C SER A 253 -4.18 4.10 -13.63
N ALA A 254 -3.73 4.47 -12.44
CA ALA A 254 -2.87 3.65 -11.61
C ALA A 254 -3.43 3.59 -10.19
N ARG A 255 -3.41 2.41 -9.59
CA ARG A 255 -3.63 2.26 -8.15
C ARG A 255 -2.32 2.45 -7.40
N ILE A 256 -2.34 3.24 -6.33
CA ILE A 256 -1.15 3.63 -5.58
C ILE A 256 -1.33 3.43 -4.06
N LYS A 257 -0.22 3.37 -3.33
CA LYS A 257 -0.08 3.22 -1.88
C LYS A 257 0.32 4.57 -1.27
N PRO A 258 -0.62 5.50 -1.00
CA PRO A 258 -0.29 6.83 -0.53
C PRO A 258 0.14 6.80 0.94
N LEU A 259 1.43 7.00 1.21
CA LEU A 259 1.97 7.04 2.58
C LEU A 259 1.32 8.12 3.46
N GLY A 260 0.73 9.15 2.84
CA GLY A 260 -0.08 10.17 3.52
C GLY A 260 -1.22 9.61 4.39
N ILE A 261 -1.72 8.39 4.11
CA ILE A 261 -2.69 7.72 4.99
C ILE A 261 -2.07 7.39 6.35
N ILE A 262 -0.84 6.87 6.35
CA ILE A 262 -0.12 6.56 7.59
C ILE A 262 0.27 7.87 8.29
N TRP A 263 0.85 8.83 7.56
CA TRP A 263 1.31 10.10 8.12
C TRP A 263 0.18 10.92 8.74
N GLY A 264 -1.01 10.92 8.12
CA GLY A 264 -2.19 11.61 8.64
C GLY A 264 -2.76 10.97 9.91
N LYS A 265 -2.57 9.67 10.13
CA LYS A 265 -3.02 8.95 11.34
C LYS A 265 -1.95 8.90 12.44
N TYR A 266 -0.67 8.90 12.07
CA TYR A 266 0.47 8.69 12.96
C TYR A 266 1.52 9.78 12.73
N PRO A 267 1.38 10.95 13.39
CA PRO A 267 2.21 12.13 13.13
C PRO A 267 3.68 11.96 13.53
N GLN A 268 4.04 10.88 14.24
CA GLN A 268 5.45 10.53 14.42
C GLN A 268 6.14 10.11 13.12
N PHE A 269 5.38 9.82 12.06
CA PHE A 269 5.89 9.44 10.74
C PHE A 269 5.62 10.52 9.70
N SER A 270 6.57 10.69 8.80
CA SER A 270 6.50 11.57 7.63
C SER A 270 7.51 11.10 6.57
N GLU A 271 7.66 11.83 5.48
CA GLU A 271 8.72 11.63 4.50
C GLU A 271 10.14 11.65 5.10
N ARG A 272 10.33 12.31 6.25
CA ARG A 272 11.62 12.41 6.94
C ARG A 272 12.12 11.10 7.53
N ASN A 273 11.24 10.14 7.76
CA ASN A 273 11.58 8.91 8.48
C ASN A 273 10.85 7.67 7.97
N THR A 274 10.22 7.75 6.79
CA THR A 274 9.48 6.64 6.19
C THR A 274 10.10 6.24 4.86
N LEU A 275 10.26 4.93 4.66
CA LEU A 275 10.62 4.34 3.38
C LEU A 275 9.54 3.33 2.95
N ILE A 276 9.04 3.40 1.72
CA ILE A 276 8.28 2.33 1.09
C ILE A 276 9.17 1.58 0.10
N VAL A 277 9.20 0.25 0.21
CA VAL A 277 9.93 -0.65 -0.68
C VAL A 277 8.92 -1.47 -1.46
N ASP A 278 8.98 -1.34 -2.77
CA ASP A 278 8.02 -1.93 -3.70
C ASP A 278 8.73 -2.16 -5.04
N ASP A 279 8.42 -3.26 -5.73
CA ASP A 279 9.01 -3.54 -7.03
C ASP A 279 8.43 -2.64 -8.15
N LEU A 280 7.24 -2.08 -7.91
CA LEU A 280 6.51 -1.27 -8.86
C LEU A 280 6.57 0.21 -8.47
N ARG A 281 7.39 0.98 -9.21
CA ARG A 281 7.49 2.45 -9.02
C ARG A 281 6.15 3.17 -9.03
N ARG A 282 5.18 2.68 -9.81
CA ARG A 282 3.83 3.26 -9.87
C ARG A 282 3.14 3.30 -8.50
N ASN A 283 3.41 2.33 -7.61
CA ASN A 283 2.72 2.20 -6.33
C ASN A 283 3.03 3.37 -5.39
N PHE A 284 4.14 4.08 -5.57
CA PHE A 284 4.53 5.19 -4.72
C PHE A 284 4.64 6.52 -5.47
N LEU A 285 3.86 6.71 -6.54
CA LEU A 285 3.87 7.96 -7.34
C LEU A 285 3.50 9.22 -6.57
N MET A 286 2.74 9.12 -5.47
CA MET A 286 2.43 10.27 -4.60
C MET A 286 3.46 10.52 -3.49
N ASN A 287 4.45 9.65 -3.33
CA ASN A 287 5.52 9.80 -2.35
C ASN A 287 6.85 9.29 -2.95
N PRO A 288 7.30 9.87 -4.08
CA PRO A 288 8.46 9.38 -4.82
C PRO A 288 9.77 9.51 -4.03
N SER A 289 9.90 10.56 -3.20
CA SER A 289 11.05 10.80 -2.33
C SER A 289 11.18 9.76 -1.21
N SER A 290 10.09 9.09 -0.84
CA SER A 290 10.09 8.01 0.18
C SER A 290 10.07 6.61 -0.44
N GLY A 291 10.14 6.49 -1.77
CA GLY A 291 9.99 5.22 -2.48
C GLY A 291 11.32 4.64 -2.97
N LEU A 292 11.57 3.37 -2.67
CA LEU A 292 12.69 2.59 -3.19
C LEU A 292 12.15 1.46 -4.09
N ARG A 293 12.48 1.53 -5.39
CA ARG A 293 12.18 0.45 -6.34
C ARG A 293 13.18 -0.68 -6.14
N ILE A 294 12.74 -1.80 -5.56
CA ILE A 294 13.55 -3.02 -5.46
C ILE A 294 13.48 -3.83 -6.76
N ASN A 295 14.50 -4.62 -7.07
CA ASN A 295 14.42 -5.54 -8.20
C ASN A 295 13.41 -6.66 -7.89
N GLN A 296 12.62 -7.03 -8.90
CA GLN A 296 11.63 -8.09 -8.81
C GLN A 296 12.28 -9.44 -8.54
N TYR A 297 11.76 -10.19 -7.57
CA TYR A 297 12.16 -11.56 -7.29
C TYR A 297 11.26 -12.57 -8.04
N ARG A 298 11.66 -12.94 -9.25
CA ARG A 298 10.95 -13.90 -10.10
C ARG A 298 11.73 -15.20 -10.23
N HIS A 299 11.07 -16.27 -10.66
CA HIS A 299 11.72 -17.54 -11.01
C HIS A 299 12.57 -18.06 -9.84
N ALA A 300 11.92 -18.22 -8.68
CA ALA A 300 12.58 -18.53 -7.41
C ALA A 300 13.55 -19.72 -7.52
N PHE A 301 13.13 -20.83 -8.13
CA PHE A 301 13.97 -22.01 -8.29
C PHE A 301 15.28 -21.76 -9.06
N GLN A 302 15.29 -20.80 -10.00
CA GLN A 302 16.47 -20.45 -10.79
C GLN A 302 17.34 -19.38 -10.10
N ASN A 303 16.71 -18.50 -9.31
CA ASN A 303 17.34 -17.27 -8.82
C ASN A 303 17.66 -17.26 -7.32
N ARG A 304 17.10 -18.19 -6.53
CA ARG A 304 17.22 -18.24 -5.07
C ARG A 304 18.66 -18.17 -4.57
N ASP A 305 19.58 -18.91 -5.19
CA ASP A 305 20.97 -18.94 -4.70
C ASP A 305 21.76 -17.66 -5.02
N LYS A 306 21.28 -16.90 -6.00
CA LYS A 306 21.94 -15.71 -6.55
C LYS A 306 21.36 -14.40 -6.00
N ASP A 307 20.07 -14.37 -5.66
CA ASP A 307 19.43 -13.16 -5.12
C ASP A 307 20.00 -12.81 -3.73
N LYS A 308 20.45 -11.55 -3.61
CA LYS A 308 20.97 -10.94 -2.38
C LYS A 308 20.32 -9.58 -2.13
N GLU A 309 19.18 -9.29 -2.74
CA GLU A 309 18.58 -7.96 -2.71
C GLU A 309 18.15 -7.58 -1.29
N LEU A 310 17.56 -8.50 -0.53
CA LEU A 310 17.20 -8.25 0.87
C LEU A 310 18.42 -8.06 1.78
N VAL A 311 19.56 -8.66 1.45
CA VAL A 311 20.83 -8.41 2.16
C VAL A 311 21.31 -6.98 1.91
N LYS A 312 21.31 -6.55 0.64
CA LYS A 312 21.66 -5.16 0.30
C LYS A 312 20.68 -4.18 0.95
N LEU A 313 19.39 -4.52 0.99
CA LEU A 313 18.35 -3.66 1.57
C LEU A 313 18.54 -3.52 3.08
N ALA A 314 18.88 -4.60 3.78
CA ALA A 314 19.25 -4.56 5.20
C ALA A 314 20.41 -3.57 5.43
N GLU A 315 21.50 -3.70 4.66
CA GLU A 315 22.66 -2.81 4.74
C GLU A 315 22.30 -1.35 4.43
N TYR A 316 21.38 -1.12 3.48
CA TYR A 316 20.88 0.21 3.17
C TYR A 316 20.09 0.81 4.34
N LEU A 317 19.16 0.05 4.92
CA LEU A 317 18.36 0.49 6.06
C LEU A 317 19.24 0.79 7.27
N GLU A 318 20.25 -0.02 7.56
CA GLU A 318 21.25 0.26 8.60
C GLU A 318 22.04 1.53 8.29
N ALA A 319 22.46 1.71 7.03
CA ALA A 319 23.22 2.87 6.60
C ALA A 319 22.47 4.18 6.82
N ILE A 320 21.16 4.21 6.59
CA ILE A 320 20.36 5.45 6.72
C ILE A 320 19.70 5.60 8.09
N ALA A 321 19.69 4.57 8.94
CA ALA A 321 18.95 4.57 10.21
C ALA A 321 19.35 5.67 11.21
N HIS A 322 20.58 6.18 11.10
CA HIS A 322 21.09 7.25 11.96
C HIS A 322 20.74 8.65 11.46
N LEU A 323 20.20 8.78 10.24
CA LEU A 323 19.79 10.06 9.70
C LEU A 323 18.47 10.49 10.33
N GLU A 324 18.38 11.78 10.64
CA GLU A 324 17.15 12.37 11.17
C GLU A 324 16.11 12.59 10.08
N ASP A 325 16.56 12.90 8.86
CA ASP A 325 15.73 13.30 7.72
C ASP A 325 16.12 12.54 6.43
N PHE A 326 15.18 11.76 5.91
CA PHE A 326 15.30 10.97 4.68
C PHE A 326 15.03 11.78 3.40
N THR A 327 14.48 12.99 3.48
CA THR A 327 14.10 13.78 2.29
C THR A 327 15.29 14.16 1.39
N SER A 328 16.50 14.16 1.95
CA SER A 328 17.75 14.41 1.22
C SER A 328 18.29 13.19 0.47
N LEU A 329 17.70 12.00 0.69
CA LEU A 329 18.18 10.75 0.11
C LEU A 329 17.72 10.59 -1.33
N ASN A 330 18.63 10.06 -2.17
CA ASN A 330 18.27 9.58 -3.49
C ASN A 330 18.19 8.05 -3.48
N HIS A 331 16.99 7.52 -3.26
CA HIS A 331 16.74 6.08 -3.21
C HIS A 331 16.99 5.36 -4.54
N ARG A 332 17.17 6.06 -5.68
CA ARG A 332 17.59 5.40 -6.94
C ARG A 332 19.04 4.89 -6.87
N LYS A 333 19.85 5.40 -5.93
CA LYS A 333 21.26 5.03 -5.72
C LYS A 333 21.47 4.17 -4.46
N TRP A 334 20.40 3.57 -3.94
CA TRP A 334 20.41 2.84 -2.67
C TRP A 334 21.45 1.70 -2.62
N GLU A 335 21.64 0.97 -3.72
CA GLU A 335 22.63 -0.12 -3.78
C GLU A 335 24.06 0.37 -3.58
N LYS A 336 24.39 1.56 -4.10
CA LYS A 336 25.71 2.19 -3.92
C LYS A 336 25.92 2.52 -2.44
N VAL A 337 24.91 3.10 -1.78
CA VAL A 337 24.95 3.41 -0.35
C VAL A 337 25.12 2.13 0.49
N ALA A 338 24.36 1.08 0.17
CA ALA A 338 24.51 -0.23 0.82
C ALA A 338 25.93 -0.80 0.66
N GLN A 339 26.48 -0.73 -0.56
CA GLN A 339 27.83 -1.19 -0.84
C GLN A 339 28.89 -0.40 -0.07
N GLU A 340 28.77 0.93 0.00
CA GLU A 340 29.67 1.80 0.77
C GLU A 340 29.60 1.50 2.26
N HIS A 341 28.40 1.33 2.82
CA HIS A 341 28.19 0.95 4.21
C HIS A 341 28.85 -0.41 4.54
N ARG A 342 28.61 -1.42 3.71
CA ARG A 342 29.25 -2.75 3.84
C ARG A 342 30.78 -2.66 3.82
N ARG A 343 31.36 -1.85 2.92
CA ARG A 343 32.81 -1.64 2.84
C ARG A 343 33.35 -0.95 4.08
N LYS A 344 32.62 0.02 4.64
CA LYS A 344 32.95 0.69 5.91
C LYS A 344 33.00 -0.33 7.06
N LEU A 345 31.94 -1.11 7.27
CA LEU A 345 31.88 -2.12 8.32
C LEU A 345 33.01 -3.16 8.20
N ARG A 346 33.34 -3.61 6.97
CA ARG A 346 34.46 -4.54 6.75
C ARG A 346 35.82 -3.94 7.10
N ARG A 347 36.04 -2.65 6.84
CA ARG A 347 37.28 -1.94 7.20
C ARG A 347 37.40 -1.81 8.73
N GLU A 348 36.32 -1.44 9.39
CA GLU A 348 36.24 -1.32 10.86
C GLU A 348 36.50 -2.68 11.54
N ALA A 349 35.87 -3.75 11.05
CA ALA A 349 36.08 -5.10 11.58
C ALA A 349 37.53 -5.59 11.41
N ARG A 350 38.19 -5.26 10.28
CA ARG A 350 39.61 -5.58 10.06
C ARG A 350 40.52 -4.78 10.99
N ALA A 351 40.25 -3.49 11.17
CA ALA A 351 41.01 -2.64 12.09
C ALA A 351 40.91 -3.14 13.54
N ALA A 352 39.70 -3.52 13.99
CA ALA A 352 39.48 -4.07 15.32
C ALA A 352 40.23 -5.41 15.55
N ARG A 353 40.30 -6.28 14.52
CA ARG A 353 41.08 -7.53 14.60
C ARG A 353 42.59 -7.27 14.65
N GLY A 354 43.09 -6.30 13.86
CA GLY A 354 44.50 -5.92 13.86
C GLY A 354 44.97 -5.38 15.21
N GLN A 355 44.16 -4.53 15.85
CA GLN A 355 44.46 -3.99 17.19
C GLN A 355 44.49 -5.06 18.29
N ARG A 356 43.61 -6.07 18.21
CA ARG A 356 43.63 -7.21 19.15
C ARG A 356 44.88 -8.09 18.98
N SER A 357 45.40 -8.23 17.76
CA SER A 357 46.64 -8.99 17.53
C SER A 357 47.92 -8.27 17.98
N SER A 358 47.93 -6.92 17.99
CA SER A 358 49.08 -6.14 18.47
C SER A 358 49.12 -5.97 20.00
N GLY A 359 47.98 -6.07 20.69
CA GLY A 359 47.88 -5.96 22.15
C GLY A 359 48.20 -7.24 22.93
N ALA A 360 48.41 -8.38 22.24
CA ALA A 360 48.65 -9.69 22.86
C ALA A 360 50.14 -10.11 22.91
N ARG A 361 51.08 -9.24 22.53
CA ARG A 361 52.51 -9.45 22.82
C ARG A 361 52.79 -9.04 24.27
N VAL A 362 52.47 -9.93 25.21
CA VAL A 362 53.08 -9.89 26.55
C VAL A 362 54.55 -10.30 26.37
N SER A 363 55.46 -9.41 26.74
CA SER A 363 56.90 -9.66 26.74
C SER A 363 57.22 -10.89 27.59
N PRO A 364 57.99 -11.88 27.10
CA PRO A 364 58.44 -12.99 27.91
C PRO A 364 59.62 -12.55 28.79
N GLN A 365 59.35 -11.72 29.79
CA GLN A 365 60.30 -11.35 30.84
C GLN A 365 59.54 -11.20 32.16
N ASP A 366 59.00 -12.31 32.65
CA ASP A 366 58.80 -12.56 34.08
C ASP A 366 58.34 -14.01 34.28
N ARG A 367 59.30 -14.94 34.19
CA ARG A 367 59.18 -16.21 34.90
C ARG A 367 60.24 -16.17 35.98
N GLY A 368 59.81 -15.85 37.19
CA GLY A 368 60.63 -15.99 38.39
C GLY A 368 61.10 -17.45 38.58
N PRO A 369 62.18 -17.66 39.35
CA PRO A 369 62.80 -18.97 39.48
C PRO A 369 61.83 -19.95 40.14
N VAL A 370 61.75 -21.15 39.54
CA VAL A 370 61.03 -22.30 40.08
C VAL A 370 61.91 -22.87 41.20
N ASP A 371 61.39 -22.84 42.43
CA ASP A 371 62.02 -23.40 43.61
C ASP A 371 61.79 -24.93 43.61
N GLU A 372 62.86 -25.71 43.48
CA GLU A 372 62.84 -27.16 43.67
C GLU A 372 63.01 -27.46 45.16
N ARG A 373 61.96 -28.01 45.79
CA ARG A 373 62.05 -28.93 46.94
C ARG A 373 60.92 -29.94 46.96
#